data_AF-A0A962D3Z5-F1
#
_entry.id   AF-A0A962D3Z5-F1
#
_cell.length_a   1.000
_cell.length_b   1.000
_cell.length_c   1.000
_cell.angle_alpha   90.00
_cell.angle_beta   90.00
_cell.angle_gamma   90.00
#
_symmetry.space_group_name_H-M   'P 1'
#
loop_
_entity.id
_entity.type
_entity.pdbx_description
1 polymer ?
#
loop_
_entity_poly.entity_id
_entity_poly.type
_entity_poly.pdbx_seq_one_letter_code
_entity_poly.pdbx_strand_id
1 'polypeptide(L)'
;MSRTRSLGPRLAPLAVAIGIALAPHTAAAAIGASFSGGELLLTTDAGDLVLLNCQLVGGQNDPTGQVLVNGADLTGVIPGGVQCGQVARIVVLADALSNDINLGAANPAAFTQLTSTSLSGGAGDDGIVGSFADDEIIAGPGSDDVFGGNGNDLIVRNPGDGTDSVDGEGGQDRQVVQGGNGADPFFVEPGDGSSLGDVHFSRNPGFDIFLTDVEELAVFGNGGNDSIDAGTLPAGLIALELFGGDDNDTIIGSAGDDLIDAGAGNDNVDANPGADSIALGEGNDLNTWNPGDGTDSVQSGGGSDRQVVQGGDNADQFSVEPGDGVTTGDVRFVRMPGFEIFLFDTERLSIFGNGGNDQINASALASGQISLELFGGDGLDTIVGSTDADFIDAGTGNDNVIGGGGEDTILLGDGNDISTWRPGDGTDSVTGGTGTDVQVVEGGGAADPFFVEPGDGSSTGEVRFFRNPGFEIFLSTMEQLDVFGNGGDDLIDASAMPAGLIELTLVGGDGNDT
;
A
#
# COMPACT_ATOMS: atom_id res chain seq x y z
N MET A 1 -39.86 -9.08 1.35
CA MET A 1 -40.65 -7.90 1.77
C MET A 1 -39.83 -6.66 1.44
N SER A 2 -40.19 -5.97 0.36
CA SER A 2 -39.51 -4.79 -0.14
C SER A 2 -39.80 -3.58 0.76
N ARG A 3 -38.76 -2.90 1.25
CA ARG A 3 -38.86 -1.55 1.83
C ARG A 3 -38.09 -0.59 0.94
N THR A 4 -38.81 -0.01 -0.02
CA THR A 4 -38.40 1.21 -0.73
C THR A 4 -38.25 2.35 0.27
N ARG A 5 -37.01 2.83 0.52
CA ARG A 5 -36.78 4.11 1.19
C ARG A 5 -36.94 5.23 0.15
N SER A 6 -37.89 6.10 0.44
CA SER A 6 -38.21 7.33 -0.29
C SER A 6 -37.03 8.30 -0.25
N LEU A 7 -36.46 8.63 -1.40
CA LEU A 7 -35.62 9.82 -1.59
C LEU A 7 -36.48 11.07 -1.37
N GLY A 8 -36.32 11.72 -0.21
CA GLY A 8 -36.84 13.05 0.05
C GLY A 8 -36.01 14.12 -0.69
N PRO A 9 -36.56 15.33 -0.90
CA PRO A 9 -35.95 16.34 -1.75
C PRO A 9 -34.66 16.88 -1.14
N ARG A 10 -33.67 17.12 -2.02
CA ARG A 10 -32.42 17.84 -1.74
C ARG A 10 -32.72 19.13 -0.99
N LEU A 11 -32.26 19.22 0.27
CA LEU A 11 -32.10 20.49 0.96
C LEU A 11 -30.87 21.18 0.34
N ALA A 12 -31.05 22.45 -0.03
CA ALA A 12 -29.97 23.31 -0.51
C ALA A 12 -28.86 23.42 0.56
N PRO A 13 -27.59 23.63 0.19
CA PRO A 13 -26.52 23.78 1.15
C PRO A 13 -26.86 24.95 2.06
N LEU A 14 -26.94 24.67 3.36
CA LEU A 14 -27.02 25.68 4.39
C LEU A 14 -25.60 26.20 4.52
N ALA A 15 -25.31 27.37 3.96
CA ALA A 15 -24.07 28.08 4.25
C ALA A 15 -23.97 28.26 5.77
N VAL A 16 -23.18 27.42 6.42
CA VAL A 16 -22.78 27.62 7.81
C VAL A 16 -21.74 28.73 7.74
N ALA A 17 -22.20 29.97 7.88
CA ALA A 17 -21.31 31.05 8.24
C ALA A 17 -20.84 30.76 9.67
N ILE A 18 -19.72 30.03 9.81
CA ILE A 18 -18.98 30.01 11.05
C ILE A 18 -18.46 31.43 11.23
N GLY A 19 -19.14 32.16 12.11
CA GLY A 19 -18.72 33.49 12.49
C GLY A 19 -17.42 33.36 13.27
N ILE A 20 -16.30 33.66 12.62
CA ILE A 20 -15.01 33.90 13.28
C ILE A 20 -15.29 34.83 14.46
N ALA A 21 -15.07 34.34 15.67
CA ALA A 21 -15.18 35.12 16.87
C ALA A 21 -13.97 36.06 16.94
N LEU A 22 -13.99 37.13 16.14
CA LEU A 22 -12.99 38.18 16.13
C LEU A 22 -12.80 38.70 17.56
N ALA A 23 -11.73 38.28 18.22
CA ALA A 23 -11.28 38.96 19.42
C ALA A 23 -10.98 40.42 19.02
N PRO A 24 -11.34 41.42 19.84
CA PRO A 24 -11.04 42.81 19.52
C PRO A 24 -9.52 43.04 19.64
N HIS A 25 -8.81 43.00 18.52
CA HIS A 25 -7.38 43.28 18.45
C HIS A 25 -7.14 44.77 18.67
N THR A 26 -6.32 45.10 19.68
CA THR A 26 -6.00 46.48 20.09
C THR A 26 -4.62 46.91 19.60
N ALA A 27 -4.50 47.27 18.33
CA ALA A 27 -3.59 48.28 17.76
C ALA A 27 -3.51 48.03 16.25
N ALA A 28 -3.73 49.05 15.42
CA ALA A 28 -3.40 48.94 14.00
C ALA A 28 -1.88 49.00 13.87
N ALA A 29 -1.23 47.85 13.73
CA ALA A 29 0.19 47.77 13.49
C ALA A 29 0.54 48.07 12.03
N ALA A 30 1.83 48.15 11.72
CA ALA A 30 2.36 48.69 10.49
C ALA A 30 2.66 47.57 9.50
N ILE A 31 1.64 47.19 8.71
CA ILE A 31 1.82 46.24 7.61
C ILE A 31 2.93 46.70 6.66
N GLY A 32 3.99 45.90 6.56
CA GLY A 32 5.01 46.03 5.53
C GLY A 32 4.44 45.53 4.20
N ALA A 33 4.69 46.28 3.11
CA ALA A 33 4.22 45.89 1.79
C ALA A 33 5.27 46.22 0.72
N SER A 34 5.44 45.31 -0.25
CA SER A 34 6.22 45.57 -1.45
C SER A 34 5.54 44.96 -2.67
N PHE A 35 5.75 45.57 -3.85
CA PHE A 35 5.17 45.09 -5.10
C PHE A 35 6.22 45.09 -6.21
N SER A 36 6.47 43.93 -6.80
CA SER A 36 7.47 43.77 -7.86
C SER A 36 7.08 42.62 -8.78
N GLY A 37 7.15 42.84 -10.10
CA GLY A 37 6.93 41.78 -11.08
C GLY A 37 5.53 41.15 -11.06
N GLY A 38 4.53 41.82 -10.49
CA GLY A 38 3.18 41.27 -10.30
C GLY A 38 2.96 40.58 -8.95
N GLU A 39 3.99 40.41 -8.14
CA GLU A 39 3.88 39.85 -6.80
C GLU A 39 3.68 40.96 -5.76
N LEU A 40 2.65 40.82 -4.92
CA LEU A 40 2.40 41.63 -3.74
C LEU A 40 2.84 40.85 -2.50
N LEU A 41 3.91 41.29 -1.86
CA LEU A 41 4.38 40.74 -0.58
C LEU A 41 3.88 41.62 0.57
N LEU A 42 3.24 41.00 1.56
CA LEU A 42 2.77 41.58 2.81
C LEU A 42 3.49 40.92 3.98
N THR A 43 3.92 41.72 4.95
CA THR A 43 4.50 41.24 6.22
C THR A 43 3.75 41.89 7.38
N THR A 44 3.32 41.11 8.34
CA THR A 44 2.64 41.64 9.54
C THR A 44 3.65 41.96 10.65
N ASP A 45 3.24 42.81 11.59
CA ASP A 45 3.92 42.97 12.87
C ASP A 45 2.91 43.10 14.01
N ALA A 46 3.09 42.36 15.11
CA ALA A 46 2.28 42.45 16.32
C ALA A 46 0.81 41.95 16.26
N GLY A 47 0.56 40.71 15.81
CA GLY A 47 -0.75 40.05 16.00
C GLY A 47 -1.85 40.69 15.16
N ASP A 48 -1.65 40.70 13.85
CA ASP A 48 -2.40 41.54 12.92
C ASP A 48 -3.58 40.83 12.26
N LEU A 49 -4.59 41.64 11.94
CA LEU A 49 -5.56 41.32 10.89
C LEU A 49 -4.93 41.64 9.53
N VAL A 50 -5.08 40.78 8.53
CA VAL A 50 -4.77 41.05 7.12
C VAL A 50 -6.02 40.83 6.30
N LEU A 51 -6.84 41.87 6.13
CA LEU A 51 -8.02 41.83 5.28
C LEU A 51 -7.72 42.48 3.93
N LEU A 52 -7.67 41.66 2.87
CA LEU A 52 -7.39 42.13 1.52
C LEU A 52 -8.67 42.38 0.73
N ASN A 53 -8.79 43.56 0.12
CA ASN A 53 -9.92 43.93 -0.72
C ASN A 53 -9.46 44.83 -1.89
N CYS A 54 -10.34 45.10 -2.83
CA CYS A 54 -10.10 46.04 -3.91
C CYS A 54 -11.08 47.22 -3.86
N GLN A 55 -10.56 48.45 -3.78
CA GLN A 55 -11.37 49.65 -3.93
C GLN A 55 -11.48 50.05 -5.39
N LEU A 56 -12.70 49.98 -5.94
CA LEU A 56 -13.01 50.59 -7.23
C LEU A 56 -12.98 52.12 -7.09
N VAL A 57 -11.87 52.76 -7.49
CA VAL A 57 -11.74 54.22 -7.44
C VAL A 57 -12.66 54.83 -8.50
N GLY A 58 -13.68 55.57 -8.07
CA GLY A 58 -14.70 56.13 -8.94
C GLY A 58 -14.13 57.08 -10.00
N GLY A 59 -14.14 56.65 -11.26
CA GLY A 59 -13.80 57.49 -12.41
C GLY A 59 -13.60 56.77 -13.75
N GLN A 60 -14.60 56.00 -14.23
CA GLN A 60 -14.85 55.51 -15.61
C GLN A 60 -13.69 54.98 -16.50
N ASN A 61 -12.42 54.92 -16.08
CA ASN A 61 -11.28 54.46 -16.89
C ASN A 61 -10.20 53.69 -16.10
N ASP A 62 -10.40 53.35 -14.82
CA ASP A 62 -9.56 52.36 -14.11
C ASP A 62 -10.39 51.07 -13.90
N PRO A 63 -10.21 50.04 -14.74
CA PRO A 63 -10.99 48.82 -14.65
C PRO A 63 -10.61 47.91 -13.48
N THR A 64 -9.55 48.24 -12.72
CA THR A 64 -8.92 47.28 -11.80
C THR A 64 -8.90 47.69 -10.33
N GLY A 65 -9.22 48.94 -9.98
CA GLY A 65 -9.23 49.39 -8.58
C GLY A 65 -7.85 49.35 -7.90
N GLN A 66 -7.77 49.81 -6.66
CA GLN A 66 -6.56 49.81 -5.84
C GLN A 66 -6.67 48.75 -4.74
N VAL A 67 -5.58 48.03 -4.48
CA VAL A 67 -5.50 47.07 -3.37
C VAL A 67 -5.63 47.82 -2.05
N LEU A 68 -6.54 47.33 -1.21
CA LEU A 68 -6.70 47.73 0.18
C LEU A 68 -6.22 46.60 1.07
N VAL A 69 -5.46 46.94 2.10
CA VAL A 69 -5.13 46.05 3.21
C VAL A 69 -5.67 46.70 4.48
N ASN A 70 -6.50 45.99 5.23
CA ASN A 70 -7.22 46.51 6.40
C ASN A 70 -8.01 47.79 6.13
N GLY A 71 -8.51 47.94 4.90
CA GLY A 71 -9.26 49.12 4.46
C GLY A 71 -8.40 50.34 4.11
N ALA A 72 -7.07 50.27 4.20
CA ALA A 72 -6.15 51.33 3.76
C ALA A 72 -5.51 50.98 2.42
N ASP A 73 -5.37 51.96 1.53
CA ASP A 73 -4.60 51.78 0.29
C ASP A 73 -3.10 51.72 0.58
N LEU A 74 -2.34 51.14 -0.35
CA LEU A 74 -0.89 50.96 -0.18
C LEU A 74 -0.07 52.19 -0.57
N THR A 75 -0.68 53.36 -0.86
CA THR A 75 0.06 54.53 -1.37
C THR A 75 1.07 55.11 -0.37
N GLY A 76 0.86 54.84 0.93
CA GLY A 76 1.76 55.24 2.02
C GLY A 76 3.04 54.40 2.09
N VAL A 77 3.06 53.20 1.51
CA VAL A 77 4.17 52.24 1.57
C VAL A 77 4.77 52.00 0.17
N ILE A 78 3.92 51.96 -0.85
CA ILE A 78 4.26 51.75 -2.26
C ILE A 78 3.86 53.00 -3.04
N PRO A 79 4.82 53.79 -3.58
CA PRO A 79 4.49 54.99 -4.35
C PRO A 79 3.57 54.69 -5.53
N GLY A 80 2.38 55.29 -5.53
CA GLY A 80 1.36 55.07 -6.58
C GLY A 80 0.37 53.94 -6.30
N GLY A 81 0.53 53.23 -5.18
CA GLY A 81 -0.33 52.10 -4.81
C GLY A 81 -0.10 50.87 -5.68
N VAL A 82 -1.04 49.93 -5.63
CA VAL A 82 -1.01 48.68 -6.39
C VAL A 82 -2.39 48.50 -7.00
N GLN A 83 -2.44 48.34 -8.32
CA GLN A 83 -3.70 48.05 -9.02
C GLN A 83 -4.06 46.57 -8.86
N CYS A 84 -5.29 46.25 -8.46
CA CYS A 84 -5.66 44.86 -8.14
C CYS A 84 -5.46 43.92 -9.34
N GLY A 85 -5.82 44.38 -10.53
CA GLY A 85 -5.67 43.61 -11.77
C GLY A 85 -4.24 43.51 -12.29
N GLN A 86 -3.23 44.06 -11.60
CA GLN A 86 -1.81 43.82 -11.85
C GLN A 86 -1.20 42.76 -10.91
N VAL A 87 -1.93 42.37 -9.86
CA VAL A 87 -1.45 41.38 -8.90
C VAL A 87 -1.66 39.99 -9.49
N ALA A 88 -0.58 39.26 -9.66
CA ALA A 88 -0.54 37.89 -10.16
C ALA A 88 -0.27 36.85 -9.06
N ARG A 89 0.44 37.26 -7.99
CA ARG A 89 0.71 36.46 -6.80
C ARG A 89 0.62 37.34 -5.56
N ILE A 90 0.07 36.80 -4.48
CA ILE A 90 0.09 37.43 -3.15
C ILE A 90 0.92 36.54 -2.23
N VAL A 91 1.80 37.14 -1.45
CA VAL A 91 2.56 36.46 -0.40
C VAL A 91 2.29 37.17 0.91
N VAL A 92 1.88 36.44 1.95
CA VAL A 92 1.68 36.95 3.31
C VAL A 92 2.62 36.20 4.25
N LEU A 93 3.46 36.93 4.96
CA LEU A 93 4.34 36.38 5.99
C LEU A 93 3.96 37.00 7.33
N ALA A 94 3.32 36.21 8.19
CA ALA A 94 2.96 36.66 9.52
C ALA A 94 4.09 36.46 10.54
N ASP A 95 3.91 37.09 11.72
CA ASP A 95 4.90 37.10 12.79
C ASP A 95 4.71 35.92 13.77
N ALA A 96 5.28 36.01 14.96
CA ALA A 96 5.24 34.92 15.95
C ALA A 96 4.10 35.07 16.98
N LEU A 97 3.08 35.87 16.66
CA LEU A 97 1.88 36.03 17.48
C LEU A 97 0.67 35.51 16.69
N SER A 98 -0.46 35.29 17.37
CA SER A 98 -1.75 35.02 16.72
C SER A 98 -2.15 36.10 15.72
N ASN A 99 -2.38 35.72 14.48
CA ASN A 99 -2.70 36.55 13.31
C ASN A 99 -4.03 36.10 12.68
N ASP A 100 -4.78 37.04 12.13
CA ASP A 100 -6.01 36.78 11.35
C ASP A 100 -5.75 37.16 9.88
N ILE A 101 -5.37 36.21 9.03
CA ILE A 101 -5.14 36.42 7.59
C ILE A 101 -6.42 36.09 6.83
N ASN A 102 -6.96 37.04 6.06
CA ASN A 102 -8.19 36.83 5.28
C ASN A 102 -8.10 37.41 3.87
N LEU A 103 -7.91 36.52 2.89
CA LEU A 103 -7.92 36.82 1.47
C LEU A 103 -9.26 36.49 0.78
N GLY A 104 -10.23 35.90 1.49
CA GLY A 104 -11.52 35.48 0.91
C GLY A 104 -12.39 36.64 0.39
N ALA A 105 -12.09 37.88 0.78
CA ALA A 105 -12.72 39.08 0.23
C ALA A 105 -12.10 39.55 -1.10
N ALA A 106 -11.00 38.95 -1.56
CA ALA A 106 -10.40 39.24 -2.85
C ALA A 106 -11.34 38.77 -3.98
N ASN A 107 -11.95 39.71 -4.69
CA ASN A 107 -12.91 39.38 -5.75
C ASN A 107 -12.19 39.06 -7.09
N PRO A 108 -12.46 37.91 -7.73
CA PRO A 108 -11.91 37.54 -9.04
C PRO A 108 -12.10 38.60 -10.14
N ALA A 109 -13.18 39.38 -10.08
CA ALA A 109 -13.45 40.42 -11.08
C ALA A 109 -12.47 41.61 -11.00
N ALA A 110 -11.85 41.83 -9.84
CA ALA A 110 -10.89 42.90 -9.63
C ALA A 110 -9.44 42.39 -9.71
N PHE A 111 -9.18 41.21 -9.15
CA PHE A 111 -7.88 40.54 -9.18
C PHE A 111 -7.72 39.65 -10.43
N THR A 112 -7.88 40.25 -11.61
CA THR A 112 -8.00 39.52 -12.88
C THR A 112 -6.75 38.75 -13.33
N GLN A 113 -5.61 38.97 -12.68
CA GLN A 113 -4.34 38.29 -12.97
C GLN A 113 -3.91 37.34 -11.85
N LEU A 114 -4.60 37.33 -10.70
CA LEU A 114 -4.21 36.52 -9.55
C LEU A 114 -4.45 35.05 -9.87
N THR A 115 -3.39 34.26 -9.80
CA THR A 115 -3.44 32.82 -10.05
C THR A 115 -2.95 31.99 -8.88
N SER A 116 -2.31 32.60 -7.88
CA SER A 116 -1.86 31.87 -6.70
C SER A 116 -1.60 32.79 -5.51
N THR A 117 -1.71 32.27 -4.28
CA THR A 117 -1.15 32.92 -3.09
C THR A 117 -0.23 32.01 -2.28
N SER A 118 0.52 32.59 -1.35
CA SER A 118 1.36 31.87 -0.41
C SER A 118 1.25 32.55 0.96
N LEU A 119 0.70 31.83 1.93
CA LEU A 119 0.29 32.33 3.23
C LEU A 119 1.07 31.59 4.31
N SER A 120 1.76 32.34 5.16
CA SER A 120 2.39 31.80 6.37
C SER A 120 1.80 32.51 7.59
N GLY A 121 1.18 31.76 8.50
CA GLY A 121 0.66 32.24 9.79
C GLY A 121 1.77 32.58 10.80
N GLY A 122 2.86 31.84 10.72
CA GLY A 122 4.03 32.10 11.55
C GLY A 122 3.96 31.24 12.80
N ALA A 123 3.88 31.84 13.99
CA ALA A 123 3.65 31.06 15.21
C ALA A 123 2.57 31.74 16.06
N GLY A 124 1.94 30.99 16.96
CA GLY A 124 0.74 31.45 17.66
C GLY A 124 -0.49 30.82 17.03
N ASP A 125 -1.65 31.01 17.67
CA ASP A 125 -2.91 30.45 17.19
C ASP A 125 -3.48 31.38 16.11
N ASP A 126 -3.42 30.97 14.84
CA ASP A 126 -3.70 31.79 13.66
C ASP A 126 -5.04 31.42 13.00
N GLY A 127 -5.75 32.41 12.50
CA GLY A 127 -6.90 32.24 11.61
C GLY A 127 -6.52 32.57 10.18
N ILE A 128 -6.56 31.61 9.27
CA ILE A 128 -6.17 31.79 7.86
C ILE A 128 -7.35 31.46 6.95
N VAL A 129 -7.72 32.42 6.11
CA VAL A 129 -8.67 32.23 5.01
C VAL A 129 -7.96 32.59 3.71
N GLY A 130 -7.78 31.60 2.85
CA GLY A 130 -7.22 31.77 1.52
C GLY A 130 -8.15 32.55 0.58
N SER A 131 -7.81 32.51 -0.69
CA SER A 131 -8.35 33.34 -1.75
C SER A 131 -9.35 32.56 -2.63
N PHE A 132 -9.44 32.92 -3.90
CA PHE A 132 -10.26 32.20 -4.90
C PHE A 132 -9.40 31.47 -5.94
N ALA A 133 -8.08 31.58 -5.80
CA ALA A 133 -7.07 31.01 -6.66
C ALA A 133 -6.20 30.09 -5.80
N ASP A 134 -5.48 29.17 -6.43
CA ASP A 134 -4.65 28.15 -5.75
C ASP A 134 -3.72 28.74 -4.67
N ASP A 135 -3.93 28.34 -3.42
CA ASP A 135 -3.22 28.86 -2.25
C ASP A 135 -2.23 27.85 -1.68
N GLU A 136 -1.03 28.31 -1.33
CA GLU A 136 -0.04 27.53 -0.57
C GLU A 136 -0.03 28.02 0.88
N ILE A 137 -0.47 27.21 1.84
CA ILE A 137 -0.70 27.62 3.23
C ILE A 137 0.20 26.84 4.19
N ILE A 138 0.92 27.57 5.06
CA ILE A 138 1.64 27.02 6.22
C ILE A 138 1.19 27.80 7.45
N ALA A 139 0.37 27.19 8.30
CA ALA A 139 -0.12 27.87 9.50
C ALA A 139 1.02 28.06 10.52
N GLY A 140 1.69 26.97 10.89
CA GLY A 140 2.92 26.96 11.66
C GLY A 140 2.73 26.42 13.08
N PRO A 141 3.59 26.77 14.05
CA PRO A 141 3.42 26.34 15.43
C PRO A 141 2.29 27.11 16.12
N GLY A 142 1.22 26.42 16.50
CA GLY A 142 0.04 27.05 17.06
C GLY A 142 -1.11 26.07 17.15
N SER A 143 -2.29 26.55 17.56
CA SER A 143 -3.51 25.88 17.15
C SER A 143 -4.25 26.74 16.16
N ASP A 144 -4.24 26.32 14.90
CA ASP A 144 -4.61 27.18 13.79
C ASP A 144 -5.93 26.73 13.14
N ASP A 145 -6.72 27.71 12.67
CA ASP A 145 -7.92 27.50 11.89
C ASP A 145 -7.65 27.91 10.44
N VAL A 146 -7.59 26.95 9.51
CA VAL A 146 -7.26 27.15 8.09
C VAL A 146 -8.49 26.86 7.22
N PHE A 147 -8.83 27.82 6.36
CA PHE A 147 -9.81 27.68 5.27
C PHE A 147 -9.11 27.94 3.94
N GLY A 148 -9.07 26.94 3.05
CA GLY A 148 -8.39 27.00 1.75
C GLY A 148 -8.98 28.08 0.85
N GLY A 149 -10.30 28.09 0.67
CA GLY A 149 -10.99 29.04 -0.18
C GLY A 149 -11.57 28.37 -1.41
N ASN A 150 -11.52 29.05 -2.57
CA ASN A 150 -11.69 28.31 -3.82
C ASN A 150 -10.32 28.20 -4.47
N GLY A 151 -10.10 27.18 -5.30
CA GLY A 151 -8.80 26.97 -5.91
C GLY A 151 -8.49 25.48 -5.86
N ASN A 152 -7.26 25.09 -6.19
CA ASN A 152 -6.73 23.82 -5.71
C ASN A 152 -5.63 24.16 -4.71
N ASP A 153 -5.91 23.99 -3.43
CA ASP A 153 -5.08 24.53 -2.36
C ASP A 153 -4.12 23.46 -1.81
N LEU A 154 -2.91 23.90 -1.43
CA LEU A 154 -1.88 23.08 -0.81
C LEU A 154 -1.64 23.57 0.61
N ILE A 155 -2.03 22.76 1.60
CA ILE A 155 -1.83 23.05 3.01
C ILE A 155 -0.70 22.16 3.52
N VAL A 156 0.35 22.76 4.08
CA VAL A 156 1.56 22.05 4.52
C VAL A 156 1.77 22.21 6.01
N ARG A 157 1.89 21.07 6.68
CA ARG A 157 2.23 20.95 8.10
C ARG A 157 3.67 20.43 8.24
N ASN A 158 4.55 21.26 8.76
CA ASN A 158 5.96 20.97 8.95
C ASN A 158 6.24 20.38 10.35
N PRO A 159 7.41 19.74 10.57
CA PRO A 159 7.79 19.30 11.91
C PRO A 159 7.87 20.49 12.89
N GLY A 160 7.18 20.37 14.02
CA GLY A 160 7.12 21.42 15.04
C GLY A 160 5.90 22.33 14.97
N ASP A 161 5.10 22.23 13.91
CA ASP A 161 3.76 22.84 13.85
C ASP A 161 2.86 22.22 14.92
N GLY A 162 1.70 22.83 15.20
CA GLY A 162 0.82 22.39 16.29
C GLY A 162 -0.42 21.64 15.82
N THR A 163 -1.56 21.92 16.47
CA THR A 163 -2.83 21.20 16.28
C THR A 163 -3.80 22.07 15.50
N ASP A 164 -4.23 21.61 14.34
CA ASP A 164 -4.88 22.48 13.36
C ASP A 164 -6.28 21.97 12.97
N SER A 165 -7.15 22.89 12.61
CA SER A 165 -8.40 22.62 11.88
C SER A 165 -8.21 23.10 10.45
N VAL A 166 -8.43 22.24 9.47
CA VAL A 166 -8.24 22.56 8.05
C VAL A 166 -9.52 22.23 7.28
N ASP A 167 -10.06 23.22 6.60
CA ASP A 167 -11.18 23.13 5.67
C ASP A 167 -10.68 23.51 4.27
N GLY A 168 -10.64 22.59 3.31
CA GLY A 168 -10.21 22.89 1.94
C GLY A 168 -11.20 23.78 1.19
N GLU A 169 -12.48 23.76 1.60
CA GLU A 169 -13.60 24.41 0.93
C GLU A 169 -13.82 23.96 -0.53
N GLY A 170 -13.39 24.75 -1.52
CA GLY A 170 -13.87 24.64 -2.89
C GLY A 170 -12.76 24.31 -3.88
N GLY A 171 -12.43 23.04 -4.05
CA GLY A 171 -11.28 22.73 -4.87
C GLY A 171 -11.03 21.27 -5.16
N GLN A 172 -9.79 21.00 -5.53
CA GLN A 172 -9.13 19.73 -5.24
C GLN A 172 -7.95 20.08 -4.34
N ASP A 173 -8.15 19.88 -3.05
CA ASP A 173 -7.29 20.40 -2.00
C ASP A 173 -6.41 19.28 -1.43
N ARG A 174 -5.17 19.62 -1.11
CA ARG A 174 -4.15 18.67 -0.68
C ARG A 174 -3.53 19.09 0.64
N GLN A 175 -3.66 18.23 1.65
CA GLN A 175 -2.92 18.33 2.90
C GLN A 175 -1.62 17.55 2.81
N VAL A 176 -0.51 18.17 3.18
CA VAL A 176 0.80 17.52 3.33
C VAL A 176 1.21 17.54 4.80
N VAL A 177 1.59 16.37 5.33
CA VAL A 177 2.17 16.23 6.66
C VAL A 177 3.61 15.76 6.53
N GLN A 178 4.54 16.52 7.08
CA GLN A 178 5.97 16.21 7.10
C GLN A 178 6.39 15.71 8.49
N GLY A 179 6.92 14.49 8.54
CA GLY A 179 7.57 13.87 9.69
C GLY A 179 9.00 14.37 9.92
N GLY A 180 9.57 13.94 11.04
CA GLY A 180 10.87 14.33 11.54
C GLY A 180 12.03 13.49 10.99
N ASN A 181 13.07 13.33 11.80
CA ASN A 181 14.18 12.39 11.52
C ASN A 181 14.23 11.29 12.59
N GLY A 182 13.11 11.03 13.25
CA GLY A 182 13.02 9.98 14.24
C GLY A 182 11.59 9.51 14.34
N ALA A 183 11.41 8.28 14.79
CA ALA A 183 10.15 7.55 14.83
C ALA A 183 8.90 8.41 15.11
N ASP A 184 8.01 8.41 14.13
CA ASP A 184 6.75 9.11 14.09
C ASP A 184 5.58 8.11 13.98
N PRO A 185 4.77 7.96 15.05
CA PRO A 185 3.55 7.17 14.99
C PRO A 185 2.38 8.05 14.53
N PHE A 186 2.05 7.96 13.25
CA PHE A 186 0.95 8.63 12.58
C PHE A 186 -0.29 7.73 12.49
N PHE A 187 -1.46 8.32 12.77
CA PHE A 187 -2.74 7.66 12.64
C PHE A 187 -3.67 8.50 11.75
N VAL A 188 -4.34 7.85 10.82
CA VAL A 188 -5.35 8.44 9.94
C VAL A 188 -6.68 7.74 10.21
N GLU A 189 -7.56 8.42 10.91
CA GLU A 189 -8.83 7.86 11.38
C GLU A 189 -10.02 8.62 10.77
N PRO A 190 -11.20 7.98 10.65
CA PRO A 190 -12.43 8.71 10.37
C PRO A 190 -12.65 9.77 11.45
N GLY A 191 -13.04 10.98 11.05
CA GLY A 191 -13.41 12.02 12.00
C GLY A 191 -14.57 11.62 12.91
N ASP A 192 -14.80 12.39 13.97
CA ASP A 192 -15.80 12.10 15.01
C ASP A 192 -17.28 12.24 14.56
N GLY A 193 -17.50 12.51 13.27
CA GLY A 193 -18.80 12.68 12.64
C GLY A 193 -19.48 14.00 13.00
N SER A 194 -18.72 14.99 13.47
CA SER A 194 -19.21 16.36 13.67
C SER A 194 -19.54 17.07 12.34
N SER A 195 -18.88 16.69 11.23
CA SER A 195 -19.27 16.93 9.84
C SER A 195 -19.20 15.61 9.02
N LEU A 196 -19.80 15.62 7.83
CA LEU A 196 -19.69 14.50 6.87
C LEU A 196 -18.48 14.79 5.97
N GLY A 197 -17.52 13.85 5.87
CA GLY A 197 -16.31 14.03 5.07
C GLY A 197 -15.04 14.29 5.89
N ASP A 198 -15.12 14.20 7.21
CA ASP A 198 -13.99 14.56 8.07
C ASP A 198 -12.98 13.41 8.24
N VAL A 199 -11.69 13.74 8.18
CA VAL A 199 -10.57 12.87 8.52
C VAL A 199 -9.85 13.45 9.74
N HIS A 200 -9.49 12.60 10.70
CA HIS A 200 -8.66 12.97 11.84
C HIS A 200 -7.27 12.37 11.65
N PHE A 201 -6.30 13.24 11.42
CA PHE A 201 -4.88 12.86 11.41
C PHE A 201 -4.29 13.14 12.79
N SER A 202 -3.50 12.22 13.35
CA SER A 202 -2.86 12.47 14.64
C SER A 202 -1.48 11.85 14.78
N ARG A 203 -0.69 12.40 15.71
CA ARG A 203 0.57 11.83 16.19
C ARG A 203 0.60 11.85 17.71
N ASN A 204 0.78 10.70 18.37
CA ASN A 204 0.75 10.60 19.83
C ASN A 204 2.11 10.23 20.46
N PRO A 205 2.70 11.06 21.36
CA PRO A 205 2.29 12.43 21.69
C PRO A 205 2.69 13.40 20.58
N GLY A 206 1.94 14.47 20.42
CA GLY A 206 2.22 15.43 19.36
C GLY A 206 1.05 16.35 19.13
N PHE A 207 0.32 16.08 18.05
CA PHE A 207 -0.64 16.97 17.45
C PHE A 207 -1.80 16.21 16.82
N ASP A 208 -2.81 16.99 16.45
CA ASP A 208 -3.99 16.54 15.73
C ASP A 208 -4.21 17.49 14.55
N ILE A 209 -4.73 16.98 13.45
CA ILE A 209 -5.26 17.79 12.35
C ILE A 209 -6.66 17.26 12.03
N PHE A 210 -7.63 18.15 12.03
CA PHE A 210 -9.00 17.84 11.61
C PHE A 210 -9.20 18.36 10.20
N LEU A 211 -9.38 17.45 9.25
CA LEU A 211 -9.53 17.77 7.83
C LEU A 211 -11.01 17.69 7.44
N THR A 212 -11.51 18.73 6.79
CA THR A 212 -12.85 18.79 6.17
C THR A 212 -12.69 19.30 4.74
N ASP A 213 -13.47 18.75 3.80
CA ASP A 213 -13.44 19.14 2.38
C ASP A 213 -12.00 19.17 1.79
N VAL A 214 -11.17 18.17 2.15
CA VAL A 214 -9.83 17.93 1.59
C VAL A 214 -9.85 16.62 0.81
N GLU A 215 -9.43 16.64 -0.46
CA GLU A 215 -9.48 15.47 -1.34
C GLU A 215 -8.28 14.53 -1.21
N GLU A 216 -7.10 15.04 -0.86
CA GLU A 216 -5.87 14.26 -0.80
C GLU A 216 -5.05 14.57 0.46
N LEU A 217 -4.56 13.52 1.12
CA LEU A 217 -3.64 13.61 2.24
C LEU A 217 -2.35 12.86 1.89
N ALA A 218 -1.24 13.59 1.88
CA ALA A 218 0.09 13.04 1.73
C ALA A 218 0.85 13.07 3.06
N VAL A 219 1.35 11.91 3.49
CA VAL A 219 2.04 11.73 4.77
C VAL A 219 3.47 11.28 4.51
N PHE A 220 4.44 12.02 5.01
CA PHE A 220 5.87 11.70 4.88
C PHE A 220 6.44 11.38 6.26
N GLY A 221 6.94 10.15 6.48
CA GLY A 221 7.71 9.79 7.67
C GLY A 221 9.08 10.47 7.71
N ASN A 222 9.71 10.55 6.52
CA ASN A 222 11.04 11.10 6.25
C ASN A 222 12.18 10.23 6.77
N GLY A 223 12.43 10.18 8.08
CA GLY A 223 13.52 9.36 8.57
C GLY A 223 13.30 8.86 9.98
N GLY A 224 13.89 7.72 10.28
CA GLY A 224 13.62 6.97 11.49
C GLY A 224 12.47 5.99 11.28
N ASN A 225 12.38 5.00 12.16
CA ASN A 225 11.36 3.95 12.03
C ASN A 225 9.95 4.47 12.34
N ASP A 226 9.22 4.78 11.30
CA ASP A 226 7.91 5.41 11.35
C ASP A 226 6.79 4.37 11.28
N SER A 227 5.62 4.75 11.76
CA SER A 227 4.40 3.93 11.70
C SER A 227 3.28 4.81 11.18
N ILE A 228 2.75 4.47 10.00
CA ILE A 228 1.60 5.15 9.41
C ILE A 228 0.43 4.16 9.42
N ASP A 229 -0.61 4.44 10.19
CA ASP A 229 -1.79 3.56 10.31
C ASP A 229 -3.07 4.27 9.85
N ALA A 230 -3.54 3.89 8.66
CA ALA A 230 -4.81 4.32 8.08
C ALA A 230 -5.87 3.20 8.08
N GLY A 231 -5.64 2.06 8.76
CA GLY A 231 -6.45 0.85 8.62
C GLY A 231 -7.89 0.96 9.12
N THR A 232 -8.25 2.05 9.80
CA THR A 232 -9.62 2.32 10.23
C THR A 232 -10.40 3.22 9.25
N LEU A 233 -9.72 3.78 8.25
CA LEU A 233 -10.27 4.75 7.31
C LEU A 233 -11.04 4.03 6.19
N PRO A 234 -12.36 4.28 6.02
CA PRO A 234 -13.15 3.65 4.98
C PRO A 234 -12.88 4.27 3.60
N ALA A 235 -13.09 3.46 2.56
CA ALA A 235 -12.97 3.88 1.16
C ALA A 235 -13.72 5.19 0.85
N GLY A 236 -13.05 6.07 0.10
CA GLY A 236 -13.66 7.26 -0.50
C GLY A 236 -13.91 8.44 0.45
N LEU A 237 -13.29 8.45 1.64
CA LEU A 237 -13.23 9.66 2.46
C LEU A 237 -12.19 10.66 1.95
N ILE A 238 -10.99 10.17 1.64
CA ILE A 238 -9.84 10.96 1.17
C ILE A 238 -8.93 10.03 0.36
N ALA A 239 -8.21 10.55 -0.63
CA ALA A 239 -7.13 9.82 -1.27
C ALA A 239 -5.85 9.90 -0.42
N LEU A 240 -5.12 8.79 -0.29
CA LEU A 240 -3.90 8.74 0.51
C LEU A 240 -2.65 8.55 -0.34
N GLU A 241 -1.63 9.34 -0.04
CA GLU A 241 -0.25 9.08 -0.44
C GLU A 241 0.60 8.88 0.83
N LEU A 242 1.13 7.68 1.04
CA LEU A 242 1.84 7.31 2.27
C LEU A 242 3.31 7.03 1.94
N PHE A 243 4.20 7.84 2.51
CA PHE A 243 5.65 7.75 2.30
C PHE A 243 6.35 7.42 3.62
N GLY A 244 7.02 6.27 3.70
CA GLY A 244 7.82 5.88 4.87
C GLY A 244 9.07 6.75 5.00
N GLY A 245 10.02 6.57 4.08
CA GLY A 245 11.23 7.38 3.99
C GLY A 245 12.49 6.56 4.19
N ASP A 246 13.44 7.08 4.98
CA ASP A 246 14.64 6.35 5.38
C ASP A 246 14.38 5.55 6.68
N ASP A 247 15.08 4.42 6.83
CA ASP A 247 14.98 3.46 7.95
C ASP A 247 13.76 2.52 7.82
N ASN A 248 13.54 1.64 8.82
CA ASN A 248 12.56 0.57 8.68
C ASN A 248 11.17 1.02 9.18
N ASP A 249 10.20 1.07 8.27
CA ASP A 249 8.88 1.62 8.50
C ASP A 249 7.77 0.56 8.55
N THR A 250 6.62 0.94 9.08
CA THR A 250 5.39 0.14 9.02
C THR A 250 4.27 0.99 8.47
N ILE A 251 3.67 0.56 7.37
CA ILE A 251 2.60 1.30 6.70
C ILE A 251 1.38 0.38 6.59
N ILE A 252 0.26 0.86 7.11
CA ILE A 252 -1.06 0.23 6.98
C ILE A 252 -1.95 1.20 6.20
N GLY A 253 -2.37 0.79 5.01
CA GLY A 253 -3.26 1.54 4.12
C GLY A 253 -4.70 1.64 4.65
N SER A 254 -5.53 2.40 3.95
CA SER A 254 -6.97 2.54 4.18
C SER A 254 -7.76 1.41 3.53
N ALA A 255 -9.09 1.52 3.50
CA ALA A 255 -9.93 0.63 2.71
C ALA A 255 -10.23 1.17 1.29
N GLY A 256 -9.55 2.23 0.85
CA GLY A 256 -9.62 2.79 -0.50
C GLY A 256 -8.31 2.59 -1.27
N ASP A 257 -8.31 3.00 -2.54
CA ASP A 257 -7.12 2.90 -3.40
C ASP A 257 -6.02 3.87 -2.92
N ASP A 258 -4.91 3.33 -2.43
CA ASP A 258 -3.80 4.06 -1.84
C ASP A 258 -2.55 4.07 -2.75
N LEU A 259 -1.75 5.13 -2.63
CA LEU A 259 -0.38 5.19 -3.15
C LEU A 259 0.59 5.06 -1.99
N ILE A 260 1.42 4.02 -1.99
CA ILE A 260 2.38 3.74 -0.91
C ILE A 260 3.80 3.68 -1.48
N ASP A 261 4.74 4.38 -0.84
CA ASP A 261 6.18 4.30 -1.10
C ASP A 261 6.91 4.17 0.25
N ALA A 262 7.35 2.95 0.60
CA ALA A 262 7.93 2.68 1.91
C ALA A 262 9.35 3.26 2.01
N GLY A 263 10.15 3.21 0.96
CA GLY A 263 11.41 3.95 0.84
C GLY A 263 12.66 3.08 1.01
N ALA A 264 13.59 3.48 1.86
CA ALA A 264 14.83 2.76 2.09
C ALA A 264 14.85 2.20 3.51
N GLY A 265 14.88 0.89 3.67
CA GLY A 265 14.55 0.32 4.96
C GLY A 265 14.56 -1.19 4.98
N ASN A 266 13.69 -1.75 5.80
CA ASN A 266 13.24 -3.15 5.74
C ASN A 266 11.81 -3.04 6.22
N ASP A 267 10.94 -2.73 5.28
CA ASP A 267 9.65 -2.13 5.57
C ASP A 267 8.58 -3.20 5.66
N ASN A 268 7.51 -2.88 6.35
CA ASN A 268 6.34 -3.75 6.48
C ASN A 268 5.10 -3.02 6.01
N VAL A 269 4.51 -3.50 4.92
CA VAL A 269 3.34 -2.90 4.28
C VAL A 269 2.16 -3.85 4.29
N ASP A 270 1.00 -3.32 4.65
CA ASP A 270 -0.32 -3.94 4.45
C ASP A 270 -1.25 -2.84 3.90
N ALA A 271 -1.53 -2.89 2.61
CA ALA A 271 -2.31 -1.83 1.95
C ALA A 271 -3.81 -1.93 2.24
N ASN A 272 -4.29 -3.01 2.90
CA ASN A 272 -5.69 -3.23 3.21
C ASN A 272 -6.56 -3.29 1.91
N PRO A 273 -7.90 -3.23 1.99
CA PRO A 273 -8.75 -3.15 0.80
C PRO A 273 -8.50 -1.93 -0.09
N GLY A 274 -8.41 -2.14 -1.39
CA GLY A 274 -8.13 -1.11 -2.36
C GLY A 274 -7.75 -1.70 -3.71
N ALA A 275 -7.40 -0.83 -4.65
CA ALA A 275 -6.56 -1.20 -5.76
C ALA A 275 -5.27 -0.39 -5.64
N ASP A 276 -4.29 -0.95 -4.94
CA ASP A 276 -3.20 -0.17 -4.38
C ASP A 276 -1.96 -0.19 -5.28
N SER A 277 -1.21 0.91 -5.24
CA SER A 277 0.09 1.03 -5.90
C SER A 277 1.17 1.13 -4.83
N ILE A 278 1.98 0.09 -4.70
CA ILE A 278 2.94 -0.07 -3.62
C ILE A 278 4.36 -0.11 -4.20
N ALA A 279 5.23 0.78 -3.74
CA ALA A 279 6.68 0.69 -3.89
C ALA A 279 7.28 0.41 -2.51
N LEU A 280 8.07 -0.66 -2.39
CA LEU A 280 8.74 -0.99 -1.12
C LEU A 280 10.11 -0.30 -1.07
N GLY A 281 10.90 -0.42 -2.13
CA GLY A 281 12.10 0.39 -2.34
C GLY A 281 13.39 -0.38 -2.13
N GLU A 282 14.32 0.08 -1.30
CA GLU A 282 15.58 -0.63 -1.03
C GLU A 282 15.51 -1.26 0.36
N GLY A 283 15.90 -2.51 0.54
CA GLY A 283 15.71 -3.19 1.81
C GLY A 283 15.39 -4.66 1.68
N ASN A 284 15.10 -5.33 2.79
CA ASN A 284 14.42 -6.62 2.71
C ASN A 284 13.01 -6.40 3.25
N ASP A 285 12.09 -6.19 2.33
CA ASP A 285 10.76 -5.69 2.65
C ASP A 285 9.75 -6.83 2.72
N LEU A 286 8.69 -6.58 3.48
CA LEU A 286 7.56 -7.47 3.65
C LEU A 286 6.29 -6.74 3.21
N ASN A 287 5.62 -7.25 2.19
CA ASN A 287 4.26 -6.83 1.86
C ASN A 287 3.28 -7.97 2.17
N THR A 288 2.17 -7.64 2.82
CA THR A 288 1.12 -8.60 3.17
C THR A 288 -0.14 -8.27 2.40
N TRP A 289 -0.75 -9.31 1.83
CA TRP A 289 -2.06 -9.27 1.22
C TRP A 289 -3.00 -10.22 1.96
N ASN A 290 -4.17 -9.73 2.34
CA ASN A 290 -5.20 -10.43 3.09
C ASN A 290 -6.51 -10.61 2.30
N PRO A 291 -7.35 -11.61 2.65
CA PRO A 291 -8.63 -11.85 1.98
C PRO A 291 -9.55 -10.62 1.94
N GLY A 292 -9.60 -9.96 0.79
CA GLY A 292 -10.46 -8.79 0.56
C GLY A 292 -9.70 -7.55 0.15
N ASP A 293 -8.36 -7.60 0.16
CA ASP A 293 -7.50 -6.44 -0.09
C ASP A 293 -7.63 -5.93 -1.53
N GLY A 294 -7.97 -6.78 -2.49
CA GLY A 294 -8.26 -6.32 -3.85
C GLY A 294 -7.07 -6.48 -4.78
N THR A 295 -6.97 -5.62 -5.79
CA THR A 295 -6.04 -5.81 -6.93
C THR A 295 -4.91 -4.81 -6.87
N ASP A 296 -3.71 -5.29 -6.59
CA ASP A 296 -2.59 -4.41 -6.25
C ASP A 296 -1.43 -4.56 -7.23
N SER A 297 -0.61 -3.51 -7.28
CA SER A 297 0.66 -3.49 -7.99
C SER A 297 1.78 -3.25 -6.99
N VAL A 298 2.70 -4.21 -6.86
CA VAL A 298 3.79 -4.18 -5.89
C VAL A 298 5.13 -4.15 -6.62
N GLN A 299 5.84 -3.05 -6.47
CA GLN A 299 7.22 -2.88 -6.89
C GLN A 299 8.13 -3.03 -5.67
N SER A 300 8.72 -4.21 -5.51
CA SER A 300 9.53 -4.51 -4.32
C SER A 300 10.86 -3.76 -4.33
N GLY A 301 11.56 -3.73 -5.47
CA GLY A 301 12.78 -2.93 -5.62
C GLY A 301 14.04 -3.75 -5.32
N GLY A 302 14.90 -3.24 -4.45
CA GLY A 302 16.23 -3.80 -4.23
C GLY A 302 16.37 -4.50 -2.89
N GLY A 303 16.58 -5.82 -2.92
CA GLY A 303 17.11 -6.57 -1.78
C GLY A 303 16.62 -8.00 -1.76
N SER A 304 15.97 -8.45 -0.67
CA SER A 304 15.38 -9.78 -0.60
C SER A 304 13.97 -9.66 -0.05
N ASP A 305 13.05 -9.40 -0.94
CA ASP A 305 11.70 -9.00 -0.60
C ASP A 305 10.76 -10.20 -0.54
N ARG A 306 9.73 -10.07 0.30
CA ARG A 306 8.73 -11.11 0.50
C ARG A 306 7.32 -10.55 0.33
N GLN A 307 6.61 -11.09 -0.65
CA GLN A 307 5.16 -11.00 -0.69
C GLN A 307 4.57 -12.15 0.13
N VAL A 308 3.70 -11.82 1.08
CA VAL A 308 2.84 -12.78 1.77
C VAL A 308 1.42 -12.63 1.26
N VAL A 309 0.78 -13.76 0.95
CA VAL A 309 -0.64 -13.83 0.59
C VAL A 309 -1.35 -14.77 1.54
N GLN A 310 -2.39 -14.26 2.19
CA GLN A 310 -3.24 -15.00 3.11
C GLN A 310 -4.54 -15.44 2.42
N GLY A 311 -4.89 -16.72 2.57
CA GLY A 311 -6.19 -17.30 2.29
C GLY A 311 -7.17 -17.15 3.45
N GLY A 312 -8.42 -17.52 3.21
CA GLY A 312 -9.50 -17.45 4.20
C GLY A 312 -9.74 -18.77 4.94
N ASP A 313 -10.88 -18.84 5.65
CA ASP A 313 -11.35 -20.09 6.28
C ASP A 313 -12.14 -21.01 5.32
N ASN A 314 -12.23 -20.65 4.03
CA ASN A 314 -12.97 -21.41 3.02
C ASN A 314 -12.08 -21.67 1.82
N ALA A 315 -12.44 -22.72 1.07
CA ALA A 315 -11.76 -23.12 -0.16
C ALA A 315 -11.41 -21.94 -1.07
N ASP A 316 -10.11 -21.79 -1.31
CA ASP A 316 -9.47 -20.82 -2.14
C ASP A 316 -8.88 -21.46 -3.40
N GLN A 317 -8.76 -20.65 -4.44
CA GLN A 317 -8.14 -21.08 -5.68
C GLN A 317 -7.12 -20.04 -6.12
N PHE A 318 -5.85 -20.40 -5.98
CA PHE A 318 -4.69 -19.59 -6.26
C PHE A 318 -3.95 -20.10 -7.49
N SER A 319 -3.53 -19.17 -8.34
CA SER A 319 -2.58 -19.45 -9.41
C SER A 319 -1.47 -18.42 -9.44
N VAL A 320 -0.27 -18.89 -9.71
CA VAL A 320 0.91 -18.06 -9.89
C VAL A 320 1.33 -18.20 -11.35
N GLU A 321 1.23 -17.10 -12.08
CA GLU A 321 1.44 -17.05 -13.52
C GLU A 321 2.59 -16.10 -13.86
N PRO A 322 3.30 -16.29 -14.99
CA PRO A 322 4.22 -15.28 -15.48
C PRO A 322 3.50 -13.94 -15.65
N GLY A 323 4.19 -12.84 -15.30
CA GLY A 323 3.68 -11.49 -15.52
C GLY A 323 3.43 -11.18 -17.01
N ASP A 324 2.98 -9.96 -17.27
CA ASP A 324 2.59 -9.51 -18.62
C ASP A 324 3.79 -9.29 -19.58
N GLY A 325 5.02 -9.52 -19.09
CA GLY A 325 6.26 -9.51 -19.86
C GLY A 325 6.83 -8.10 -20.09
N VAL A 326 6.42 -7.11 -19.29
CA VAL A 326 6.98 -5.75 -19.33
C VAL A 326 8.35 -5.69 -18.66
N THR A 327 8.55 -6.38 -17.54
CA THR A 327 9.85 -6.58 -16.88
C THR A 327 10.19 -8.08 -16.77
N THR A 328 11.49 -8.39 -16.68
CA THR A 328 11.97 -9.78 -16.62
C THR A 328 11.99 -10.19 -15.15
N GLY A 329 11.18 -11.17 -14.77
CA GLY A 329 11.05 -11.60 -13.37
C GLY A 329 9.64 -11.40 -12.81
N ASP A 330 8.79 -10.64 -13.52
CA ASP A 330 7.44 -10.34 -13.07
C ASP A 330 6.59 -11.60 -12.87
N VAL A 331 5.80 -11.58 -11.81
CA VAL A 331 4.84 -12.62 -11.46
C VAL A 331 3.48 -12.00 -11.26
N ARG A 332 2.46 -12.69 -11.75
CA ARG A 332 1.06 -12.36 -11.49
C ARG A 332 0.47 -13.43 -10.58
N PHE A 333 0.16 -13.05 -9.36
CA PHE A 333 -0.64 -13.86 -8.46
C PHE A 333 -2.13 -13.63 -8.76
N VAL A 334 -2.94 -14.68 -8.70
CA VAL A 334 -4.39 -14.61 -8.95
C VAL A 334 -5.12 -15.44 -7.92
N ARG A 335 -6.17 -14.87 -7.31
CA ARG A 335 -7.17 -15.64 -6.57
C ARG A 335 -8.52 -15.64 -7.30
N MET A 336 -9.09 -16.81 -7.54
CA MET A 336 -10.33 -16.98 -8.29
C MET A 336 -11.57 -17.18 -7.39
N PRO A 337 -12.72 -16.56 -7.75
CA PRO A 337 -12.84 -15.36 -8.58
C PRO A 337 -12.49 -14.12 -7.74
N GLY A 338 -11.82 -13.14 -8.31
CA GLY A 338 -11.68 -11.87 -7.62
C GLY A 338 -10.63 -10.97 -8.21
N PHE A 339 -9.41 -11.14 -7.74
CA PHE A 339 -8.38 -10.13 -7.80
C PHE A 339 -7.02 -10.76 -8.12
N GLU A 340 -6.07 -9.87 -8.42
CA GLU A 340 -4.75 -10.20 -8.91
C GLU A 340 -3.74 -9.32 -8.19
N ILE A 341 -2.52 -9.80 -8.01
CA ILE A 341 -1.41 -8.97 -7.56
C ILE A 341 -0.32 -9.05 -8.62
N PHE A 342 0.13 -7.88 -9.09
CA PHE A 342 1.28 -7.77 -9.97
C PHE A 342 2.52 -7.55 -9.12
N LEU A 343 3.47 -8.48 -9.20
CA LEU A 343 4.70 -8.48 -8.42
C LEU A 343 5.89 -8.19 -9.34
N PHE A 344 6.64 -7.14 -9.00
CA PHE A 344 7.83 -6.70 -9.70
C PHE A 344 9.02 -6.70 -8.74
N ASP A 345 10.14 -7.29 -9.18
CA ASP A 345 11.38 -7.41 -8.40
C ASP A 345 11.21 -8.12 -7.03
N THR A 346 10.18 -8.97 -6.87
CA THR A 346 9.97 -9.74 -5.63
C THR A 346 10.74 -11.06 -5.65
N GLU A 347 11.60 -11.31 -4.67
CA GLU A 347 12.38 -12.57 -4.60
C GLU A 347 11.58 -13.76 -4.07
N ARG A 348 10.62 -13.55 -3.17
CA ARG A 348 9.87 -14.62 -2.52
C ARG A 348 8.38 -14.34 -2.43
N LEU A 349 7.58 -15.34 -2.81
CA LEU A 349 6.14 -15.35 -2.62
C LEU A 349 5.76 -16.48 -1.66
N SER A 350 5.10 -16.12 -0.56
CA SER A 350 4.52 -17.08 0.38
C SER A 350 3.00 -17.06 0.28
N ILE A 351 2.40 -18.22 0.02
CA ILE A 351 0.95 -18.37 -0.14
C ILE A 351 0.44 -19.28 0.96
N PHE A 352 -0.51 -18.80 1.75
CA PHE A 352 -1.17 -19.57 2.80
C PHE A 352 -2.62 -19.84 2.39
N GLY A 353 -3.04 -21.10 2.25
CA GLY A 353 -4.45 -21.47 2.06
C GLY A 353 -5.28 -21.27 3.33
N ASN A 354 -4.65 -21.48 4.49
CA ASN A 354 -5.23 -21.37 5.82
C ASN A 354 -6.30 -22.43 6.10
N GLY A 355 -7.56 -22.22 5.71
CA GLY A 355 -8.62 -23.19 5.98
C GLY A 355 -9.52 -23.41 4.77
N GLY A 356 -9.99 -24.63 4.60
CA GLY A 356 -10.80 -25.00 3.44
C GLY A 356 -10.04 -25.95 2.53
N ASN A 357 -10.65 -26.31 1.40
CA ASN A 357 -9.99 -27.22 0.45
C ASN A 357 -9.41 -26.38 -0.67
N ASP A 358 -8.13 -26.09 -0.57
CA ASP A 358 -7.48 -25.06 -1.36
C ASP A 358 -6.80 -25.66 -2.60
N GLN A 359 -6.69 -24.84 -3.64
CA GLN A 359 -5.96 -25.16 -4.85
C GLN A 359 -4.88 -24.11 -5.06
N ILE A 360 -3.61 -24.52 -5.01
CA ILE A 360 -2.45 -23.68 -5.32
C ILE A 360 -1.79 -24.23 -6.57
N ASN A 361 -1.66 -23.42 -7.61
CA ASN A 361 -1.03 -23.84 -8.86
C ASN A 361 -0.02 -22.83 -9.39
N ALA A 362 1.27 -23.17 -9.29
CA ALA A 362 2.39 -22.39 -9.79
C ALA A 362 3.08 -23.02 -11.02
N SER A 363 2.48 -24.05 -11.62
CA SER A 363 3.07 -24.80 -12.75
C SER A 363 3.30 -24.00 -14.03
N ALA A 364 2.76 -22.78 -14.10
CA ALA A 364 2.94 -21.89 -15.24
C ALA A 364 4.26 -21.12 -15.19
N LEU A 365 4.95 -21.08 -14.04
CA LEU A 365 6.20 -20.34 -13.89
C LEU A 365 7.38 -21.05 -14.56
N ALA A 366 8.23 -20.25 -15.17
CA ALA A 366 9.53 -20.67 -15.68
C ALA A 366 10.62 -20.48 -14.61
N SER A 367 11.72 -21.20 -14.77
CA SER A 367 12.86 -21.12 -13.86
C SER A 367 13.48 -19.72 -13.79
N GLY A 368 13.82 -19.31 -12.57
CA GLY A 368 14.44 -18.04 -12.21
C GLY A 368 13.47 -16.87 -12.04
N GLN A 369 12.17 -17.11 -11.89
CA GLN A 369 11.18 -16.02 -11.72
C GLN A 369 11.01 -15.59 -10.27
N ILE A 370 10.70 -16.51 -9.36
CA ILE A 370 10.44 -16.21 -7.94
C ILE A 370 10.62 -17.49 -7.09
N SER A 371 11.04 -17.36 -5.84
CA SER A 371 11.05 -18.48 -4.88
C SER A 371 9.69 -18.63 -4.21
N LEU A 372 9.17 -19.86 -4.12
CA LEU A 372 7.87 -20.12 -3.53
C LEU A 372 7.94 -20.82 -2.17
N GLU A 373 7.08 -20.37 -1.27
CA GLU A 373 6.70 -21.08 -0.05
C GLU A 373 5.18 -21.29 -0.08
N LEU A 374 4.73 -22.54 -0.23
CA LEU A 374 3.33 -22.89 -0.44
C LEU A 374 2.79 -23.63 0.79
N PHE A 375 1.77 -23.08 1.42
CA PHE A 375 1.15 -23.67 2.61
C PHE A 375 -0.32 -23.98 2.31
N GLY A 376 -0.72 -25.26 2.39
CA GLY A 376 -2.11 -25.69 2.20
C GLY A 376 -2.97 -25.25 3.37
N GLY A 377 -2.74 -25.81 4.55
CA GLY A 377 -3.43 -25.44 5.78
C GLY A 377 -4.34 -26.55 6.26
N ASP A 378 -5.51 -26.22 6.79
CA ASP A 378 -6.53 -27.19 7.19
C ASP A 378 -7.46 -27.50 6.01
N GLY A 379 -7.49 -28.72 5.49
CA GLY A 379 -8.18 -28.89 4.22
C GLY A 379 -8.18 -30.26 3.58
N LEU A 380 -8.53 -30.28 2.29
CA LEU A 380 -8.11 -31.33 1.37
C LEU A 380 -7.52 -30.56 0.19
N ASP A 381 -6.23 -30.32 0.25
CA ASP A 381 -5.58 -29.32 -0.58
C ASP A 381 -4.96 -29.96 -1.81
N THR A 382 -4.87 -29.17 -2.87
CA THR A 382 -4.16 -29.56 -4.10
C THR A 382 -3.12 -28.52 -4.40
N ILE A 383 -1.85 -28.89 -4.30
CA ILE A 383 -0.71 -28.00 -4.49
C ILE A 383 0.14 -28.48 -5.66
N VAL A 384 0.41 -27.58 -6.60
CA VAL A 384 1.36 -27.80 -7.68
C VAL A 384 2.37 -26.67 -7.64
N GLY A 385 3.64 -26.99 -7.38
CA GLY A 385 4.74 -26.04 -7.41
C GLY A 385 5.16 -25.64 -8.82
N SER A 386 6.34 -25.06 -8.92
CA SER A 386 6.92 -24.38 -10.06
C SER A 386 7.92 -25.26 -10.80
N THR A 387 8.93 -24.65 -11.44
CA THR A 387 10.05 -25.35 -12.06
C THR A 387 11.38 -25.09 -11.35
N ASP A 388 11.35 -24.29 -10.28
CA ASP A 388 12.45 -24.05 -9.36
C ASP A 388 12.20 -24.77 -8.04
N ALA A 389 13.23 -24.84 -7.19
CA ALA A 389 13.11 -25.42 -5.85
C ALA A 389 12.07 -24.70 -5.00
N ASP A 390 11.04 -25.42 -4.59
CA ASP A 390 9.94 -24.94 -3.77
C ASP A 390 9.97 -25.52 -2.35
N PHE A 391 9.43 -24.76 -1.40
CA PHE A 391 9.04 -25.28 -0.09
C PHE A 391 7.53 -25.45 -0.05
N ILE A 392 7.05 -26.66 0.22
CA ILE A 392 5.64 -27.00 0.27
C ILE A 392 5.31 -27.65 1.63
N ASP A 393 4.31 -27.11 2.31
CA ASP A 393 3.71 -27.68 3.53
C ASP A 393 2.20 -27.80 3.32
N ALA A 394 1.70 -29.02 3.08
CA ALA A 394 0.29 -29.23 2.77
C ALA A 394 -0.61 -29.09 4.01
N GLY A 395 -0.11 -29.36 5.21
CA GLY A 395 -0.81 -29.08 6.47
C GLY A 395 -1.60 -30.27 7.01
N THR A 396 -2.89 -30.07 7.32
CA THR A 396 -3.76 -31.13 7.81
C THR A 396 -4.80 -31.44 6.76
N GLY A 397 -5.02 -32.71 6.44
CA GLY A 397 -5.92 -33.02 5.34
C GLY A 397 -5.89 -34.43 4.83
N ASN A 398 -6.20 -34.58 3.55
CA ASN A 398 -5.73 -35.69 2.73
C ASN A 398 -5.39 -35.02 1.41
N ASP A 399 -4.14 -34.61 1.31
CA ASP A 399 -3.70 -33.60 0.37
C ASP A 399 -3.06 -34.24 -0.85
N ASN A 400 -3.01 -33.48 -1.94
CA ASN A 400 -2.41 -33.92 -3.19
C ASN A 400 -1.35 -32.91 -3.65
N VAL A 401 -0.10 -33.33 -3.67
CA VAL A 401 1.05 -32.47 -3.96
C VAL A 401 1.83 -32.95 -5.17
N ILE A 402 2.19 -32.02 -6.04
CA ILE A 402 3.20 -32.18 -7.08
C ILE A 402 4.21 -31.05 -6.87
N GLY A 403 5.46 -31.40 -6.55
CA GLY A 403 6.54 -30.40 -6.40
C GLY A 403 6.75 -29.59 -7.68
N GLY A 404 6.75 -30.28 -8.82
CA GLY A 404 7.09 -29.66 -10.10
C GLY A 404 8.57 -29.88 -10.37
N GLY A 405 9.18 -29.03 -11.18
CA GLY A 405 10.63 -29.09 -11.43
C GLY A 405 11.40 -28.46 -10.26
N GLY A 406 12.59 -28.93 -9.95
CA GLY A 406 13.41 -28.29 -8.92
C GLY A 406 14.12 -29.28 -8.00
N GLU A 407 14.58 -28.77 -6.87
CA GLU A 407 14.90 -29.62 -5.71
C GLU A 407 13.93 -29.28 -4.59
N ASP A 408 12.79 -29.96 -4.52
CA ASP A 408 11.69 -29.54 -3.67
C ASP A 408 11.77 -30.12 -2.26
N THR A 409 11.30 -29.34 -1.28
CA THR A 409 11.04 -29.83 0.08
C THR A 409 9.54 -29.86 0.31
N ILE A 410 9.00 -31.08 0.45
CA ILE A 410 7.57 -31.34 0.59
C ILE A 410 7.28 -31.96 1.95
N LEU A 411 6.43 -31.30 2.73
CA LEU A 411 5.84 -31.80 3.97
C LEU A 411 4.34 -32.02 3.70
N LEU A 412 3.87 -33.27 3.79
CA LEU A 412 2.47 -33.58 3.54
C LEU A 412 1.62 -33.37 4.81
N GLY A 413 2.13 -33.75 5.97
CA GLY A 413 1.56 -33.38 7.27
C GLY A 413 0.66 -34.45 7.87
N ASP A 414 -0.50 -34.04 8.42
CA ASP A 414 -1.44 -34.97 9.04
C ASP A 414 -2.51 -35.37 8.02
N GLY A 415 -2.63 -36.64 7.66
CA GLY A 415 -3.59 -37.00 6.62
C GLY A 415 -3.43 -38.38 6.03
N ASN A 416 -3.98 -38.61 4.85
CA ASN A 416 -3.57 -39.74 4.02
C ASN A 416 -3.25 -39.14 2.67
N ASP A 417 -2.00 -38.72 2.55
CA ASP A 417 -1.61 -37.76 1.53
C ASP A 417 -1.03 -38.46 0.31
N ILE A 418 -1.07 -37.76 -0.82
CA ILE A 418 -0.50 -38.24 -2.07
C ILE A 418 0.50 -37.21 -2.57
N SER A 419 1.76 -37.61 -2.70
CA SER A 419 2.76 -36.87 -3.47
C SER A 419 2.96 -37.56 -4.81
N THR A 420 2.97 -36.82 -5.92
CA THR A 420 3.20 -37.36 -7.27
C THR A 420 4.46 -36.75 -7.88
N TRP A 421 5.37 -37.63 -8.31
CA TRP A 421 6.58 -37.28 -9.03
C TRP A 421 6.51 -37.71 -10.49
N ARG A 422 6.98 -36.86 -11.40
CA ARG A 422 7.03 -37.08 -12.85
C ARG A 422 8.42 -36.81 -13.46
N PRO A 423 8.71 -37.39 -14.64
CA PRO A 423 9.93 -37.12 -15.38
C PRO A 423 10.13 -35.63 -15.65
N GLY A 424 11.13 -35.06 -15.02
CA GLY A 424 11.46 -33.63 -15.12
C GLY A 424 11.37 -32.92 -13.78
N ASP A 425 10.73 -33.54 -12.78
CA ASP A 425 10.48 -32.91 -11.49
C ASP A 425 11.77 -32.67 -10.69
N GLY A 426 12.76 -33.55 -10.84
CA GLY A 426 14.07 -33.34 -10.22
C GLY A 426 14.20 -34.06 -8.89
N THR A 427 15.02 -33.51 -8.00
CA THR A 427 15.48 -34.21 -6.79
C THR A 427 14.76 -33.70 -5.55
N ASP A 428 13.87 -34.50 -4.97
CA ASP A 428 12.95 -34.00 -3.95
C ASP A 428 13.15 -34.68 -2.59
N SER A 429 12.78 -33.98 -1.54
CA SER A 429 12.65 -34.50 -0.19
C SER A 429 11.19 -34.46 0.23
N VAL A 430 10.57 -35.63 0.40
CA VAL A 430 9.16 -35.77 0.74
C VAL A 430 9.03 -36.40 2.13
N THR A 431 8.27 -35.74 2.99
CA THR A 431 7.88 -36.26 4.31
C THR A 431 6.38 -36.46 4.33
N GLY A 432 5.93 -37.70 4.60
CA GLY A 432 4.50 -38.04 4.74
C GLY A 432 3.93 -37.37 5.98
N GLY A 433 4.06 -38.03 7.12
CA GLY A 433 3.79 -37.41 8.40
C GLY A 433 2.96 -38.35 9.26
N THR A 434 1.73 -37.99 9.59
CA THR A 434 0.82 -38.92 10.27
C THR A 434 -0.24 -39.44 9.32
N GLY A 435 -0.51 -40.75 9.40
CA GLY A 435 -1.60 -41.41 8.70
C GLY A 435 -1.08 -42.42 7.68
N THR A 436 -1.55 -42.40 6.44
CA THR A 436 -1.13 -43.37 5.42
C THR A 436 -0.86 -42.64 4.11
N ASP A 437 0.43 -42.39 3.87
CA ASP A 437 0.89 -41.51 2.83
C ASP A 437 1.47 -42.30 1.65
N VAL A 438 1.20 -41.81 0.44
CA VAL A 438 1.56 -42.47 -0.81
C VAL A 438 2.45 -41.57 -1.65
N GLN A 439 3.67 -42.02 -1.94
CA GLN A 439 4.47 -41.46 -3.02
C GLN A 439 4.11 -42.19 -4.31
N VAL A 440 3.62 -41.46 -5.30
CA VAL A 440 3.42 -41.95 -6.66
C VAL A 440 4.57 -41.49 -7.53
N VAL A 441 5.14 -42.39 -8.32
CA VAL A 441 6.12 -42.10 -9.35
C VAL A 441 5.55 -42.53 -10.69
N GLU A 442 5.34 -41.57 -11.59
CA GLU A 442 4.84 -41.82 -12.95
C GLU A 442 5.99 -41.75 -13.96
N GLY A 443 6.58 -42.88 -14.33
CA GLY A 443 7.64 -43.02 -15.34
C GLY A 443 7.27 -42.52 -16.74
N GLY A 444 8.27 -42.47 -17.62
CA GLY A 444 8.13 -41.91 -18.96
C GLY A 444 7.57 -42.87 -20.01
N GLY A 445 7.76 -42.52 -21.28
CA GLY A 445 7.51 -43.42 -22.41
C GLY A 445 8.78 -44.07 -22.97
N ALA A 446 9.88 -44.00 -22.22
CA ALA A 446 11.18 -44.54 -22.56
C ALA A 446 11.62 -45.51 -21.47
N ALA A 447 12.50 -46.46 -21.81
CA ALA A 447 13.07 -47.39 -20.85
C ALA A 447 13.73 -46.65 -19.68
N ASP A 448 13.19 -46.84 -18.48
CA ASP A 448 13.65 -46.22 -17.25
C ASP A 448 14.28 -47.26 -16.28
N PRO A 449 15.53 -47.04 -15.81
CA PRO A 449 16.12 -47.83 -14.75
C PRO A 449 15.89 -47.17 -13.39
N PHE A 450 14.90 -47.64 -12.65
CA PHE A 450 14.55 -47.18 -11.31
C PHE A 450 15.13 -48.10 -10.23
N PHE A 451 15.65 -47.49 -9.17
CA PHE A 451 16.19 -48.18 -8.01
C PHE A 451 15.49 -47.72 -6.75
N VAL A 452 15.13 -48.67 -5.89
CA VAL A 452 14.55 -48.43 -4.57
C VAL A 452 15.47 -49.05 -3.53
N GLU A 453 16.04 -48.21 -2.68
CA GLU A 453 16.97 -48.62 -1.63
C GLU A 453 16.55 -48.03 -0.29
N PRO A 454 16.85 -48.70 0.85
CA PRO A 454 16.72 -48.05 2.15
C PRO A 454 17.62 -46.81 2.21
N GLY A 455 17.16 -45.78 2.92
CA GLY A 455 17.91 -44.54 3.13
C GLY A 455 19.31 -44.80 3.69
N ASP A 456 20.25 -43.92 3.37
CA ASP A 456 21.68 -44.10 3.68
C ASP A 456 22.02 -43.83 5.17
N GLY A 457 21.01 -43.55 6.00
CA GLY A 457 21.15 -43.21 7.41
C GLY A 457 21.60 -41.77 7.65
N SER A 458 21.63 -40.93 6.61
CA SER A 458 21.62 -39.47 6.76
C SER A 458 20.25 -39.00 7.26
N SER A 459 20.14 -37.75 7.72
CA SER A 459 18.89 -37.20 8.24
C SER A 459 17.78 -37.02 7.20
N THR A 460 18.02 -37.38 5.94
CA THR A 460 17.08 -37.24 4.81
C THR A 460 16.62 -38.63 4.34
N GLY A 461 15.44 -39.07 4.79
CA GLY A 461 14.73 -40.23 4.23
C GLY A 461 15.02 -41.62 4.85
N GLU A 462 13.96 -42.40 5.04
CA GLU A 462 14.01 -43.85 5.33
C GLU A 462 14.09 -44.69 4.05
N VAL A 463 13.64 -44.15 2.92
CA VAL A 463 13.69 -44.79 1.59
C VAL A 463 14.24 -43.79 0.57
N ARG A 464 15.07 -44.27 -0.34
CA ARG A 464 15.62 -43.51 -1.47
C ARG A 464 15.18 -44.15 -2.77
N PHE A 465 14.45 -43.39 -3.58
CA PHE A 465 14.08 -43.75 -4.95
C PHE A 465 14.94 -42.95 -5.91
N PHE A 466 15.57 -43.57 -6.92
CA PHE A 466 16.47 -42.81 -7.80
C PHE A 466 16.67 -43.44 -9.18
N ARG A 467 17.21 -42.62 -10.10
CA ARG A 467 17.75 -43.02 -11.40
C ARG A 467 19.17 -42.48 -11.57
N ASN A 468 20.12 -43.31 -12.02
CA ASN A 468 21.53 -42.90 -12.20
C ASN A 468 22.01 -42.97 -13.67
N PRO A 469 22.52 -41.86 -14.26
CA PRO A 469 22.45 -40.49 -13.75
C PRO A 469 21.01 -39.95 -13.84
N GLY A 470 20.66 -38.99 -13.00
CA GLY A 470 19.30 -38.48 -12.99
C GLY A 470 18.98 -37.75 -11.70
N PHE A 471 17.92 -38.21 -11.05
CA PHE A 471 17.29 -37.59 -9.90
C PHE A 471 17.25 -38.58 -8.73
N GLU A 472 16.97 -38.03 -7.55
CA GLU A 472 16.76 -38.79 -6.32
C GLU A 472 15.52 -38.26 -5.60
N ILE A 473 14.76 -39.15 -4.96
CA ILE A 473 13.67 -38.77 -4.07
C ILE A 473 13.96 -39.38 -2.72
N PHE A 474 14.02 -38.55 -1.69
CA PHE A 474 14.19 -38.95 -0.30
C PHE A 474 12.82 -38.99 0.37
N LEU A 475 12.40 -40.17 0.80
CA LEU A 475 11.10 -40.38 1.42
C LEU A 475 11.25 -40.62 2.92
N SER A 476 10.64 -39.76 3.72
CA SER A 476 10.56 -39.88 5.18
C SER A 476 9.12 -40.13 5.59
N THR A 477 8.90 -41.05 6.54
CA THR A 477 7.57 -41.36 7.10
C THR A 477 6.48 -41.62 6.04
N MET A 478 6.84 -42.16 4.88
CA MET A 478 5.91 -42.60 3.85
C MET A 478 5.56 -44.07 4.07
N GLU A 479 4.28 -44.42 4.04
CA GLU A 479 3.83 -45.81 4.19
C GLU A 479 3.87 -46.58 2.86
N GLN A 480 3.66 -45.90 1.73
CA GLN A 480 3.52 -46.53 0.42
C GLN A 480 4.31 -45.78 -0.67
N LEU A 481 4.98 -46.55 -1.54
CA LEU A 481 5.60 -46.07 -2.76
C LEU A 481 5.07 -46.88 -3.96
N ASP A 482 4.36 -46.18 -4.84
CA ASP A 482 3.79 -46.71 -6.07
C ASP A 482 4.60 -46.24 -7.28
N VAL A 483 5.24 -47.18 -7.98
CA VAL A 483 6.10 -46.90 -9.13
C VAL A 483 5.44 -47.47 -10.39
N PHE A 484 5.16 -46.59 -11.34
CA PHE A 484 4.61 -46.92 -12.65
C PHE A 484 5.67 -46.63 -13.73
N GLY A 485 6.21 -47.64 -14.42
CA GLY A 485 7.15 -47.43 -15.54
C GLY A 485 6.50 -46.80 -16.77
N ASN A 486 5.19 -47.03 -16.92
CA ASN A 486 4.34 -46.57 -18.02
C ASN A 486 4.70 -47.19 -19.37
N GLY A 487 5.72 -46.72 -20.08
CA GLY A 487 6.08 -47.28 -21.38
C GLY A 487 7.58 -47.33 -21.61
N GLY A 488 8.07 -48.38 -22.26
CA GLY A 488 9.49 -48.65 -22.37
C GLY A 488 9.79 -50.06 -21.86
N ASP A 489 11.03 -50.52 -22.05
CA ASP A 489 11.47 -51.75 -21.36
C ASP A 489 12.06 -51.30 -20.02
N ASP A 490 11.25 -51.28 -18.96
CA ASP A 490 11.63 -50.67 -17.69
C ASP A 490 12.35 -51.66 -16.76
N LEU A 491 13.25 -51.17 -15.91
CA LEU A 491 13.87 -51.93 -14.82
C LEU A 491 13.47 -51.28 -13.50
N ILE A 492 12.83 -52.02 -12.61
CA ILE A 492 12.49 -51.54 -11.27
C ILE A 492 13.15 -52.43 -10.22
N ASP A 493 14.35 -52.06 -9.78
CA ASP A 493 15.13 -52.82 -8.80
C ASP A 493 14.87 -52.36 -7.37
N ALA A 494 14.06 -53.13 -6.65
CA ALA A 494 13.82 -52.98 -5.21
C ALA A 494 14.49 -54.10 -4.38
N SER A 495 15.49 -54.80 -4.94
CA SER A 495 16.09 -55.97 -4.29
C SER A 495 16.84 -55.68 -2.99
N ALA A 496 17.21 -54.41 -2.76
CA ALA A 496 17.84 -53.93 -1.54
C ALA A 496 16.85 -53.67 -0.40
N MET A 497 15.54 -53.65 -0.68
CA MET A 497 14.53 -53.22 0.29
C MET A 497 14.26 -54.27 1.37
N PRO A 498 14.37 -53.91 2.67
CA PRO A 498 14.01 -54.78 3.76
C PRO A 498 12.48 -54.89 3.90
N ALA A 499 12.00 -56.05 4.34
CA ALA A 499 10.57 -56.28 4.54
C ALA A 499 10.00 -55.37 5.64
N GLY A 500 8.85 -54.74 5.36
CA GLY A 500 8.10 -53.93 6.31
C GLY A 500 8.63 -52.51 6.52
N LEU A 501 9.57 -52.05 5.68
CA LEU A 501 10.02 -50.66 5.68
C LEU A 501 9.02 -49.72 4.99
N ILE A 502 8.52 -50.11 3.83
CA ILE A 502 7.50 -49.39 3.06
C ILE A 502 6.68 -50.42 2.24
N GLU A 503 5.41 -50.13 1.97
CA GLU A 503 4.61 -50.88 1.00
C GLU A 503 5.00 -50.48 -0.43
N LEU A 504 5.24 -51.45 -1.30
CA LEU A 504 5.68 -51.21 -2.68
C LEU A 504 4.68 -51.76 -3.67
N THR A 505 4.17 -50.89 -4.54
CA THR A 505 3.45 -51.29 -5.76
C THR A 505 4.32 -50.97 -6.96
N LEU A 506 4.76 -52.00 -7.70
CA LEU A 506 5.59 -51.83 -8.89
C LEU A 506 4.83 -52.32 -10.12
N VAL A 507 4.65 -51.42 -11.08
CA VAL A 507 3.94 -51.68 -12.33
C VAL A 507 4.84 -51.26 -13.49
N GLY A 508 5.33 -52.22 -14.28
CA GLY A 508 6.20 -51.95 -15.44
C GLY A 508 5.46 -51.13 -16.52
N GLY A 509 4.51 -51.74 -17.22
CA GLY A 509 3.64 -51.03 -18.15
C GLY A 509 3.70 -51.65 -19.54
N ASP A 510 3.79 -50.80 -20.56
CA ASP A 510 3.97 -51.23 -21.95
C ASP A 510 5.45 -51.50 -22.26
N GLY A 511 5.83 -52.78 -22.36
CA GLY A 511 7.17 -53.18 -22.79
C GLY A 511 7.60 -54.52 -22.22
N ASN A 512 8.90 -54.77 -22.18
CA ASN A 512 9.51 -55.94 -21.54
C ASN A 512 10.16 -55.53 -20.22
N ASP A 513 9.33 -55.32 -19.21
CA ASP A 513 9.76 -54.82 -17.90
C ASP A 513 10.41 -55.93 -17.05
N THR A 514 11.41 -55.56 -16.25
CA THR A 514 12.20 -56.48 -15.40
C THR A 514 12.20 -56.07 -13.93
#